data_AF-A0A7C7GBQ3-F1
#
_entry.id   AF-A0A7C7GBQ3-F1
#
_cell.length_a   1.000
_cell.length_b   1.000
_cell.length_c   1.000
_cell.angle_alpha   90.00
_cell.angle_beta   90.00
_cell.angle_gamma   90.00
#
_symmetry.space_group_name_H-M   'P 1'
#
loop_
_entity.id
_entity.type
_entity.pdbx_description
1 polymer ?
#
loop_
_entity_poly.entity_id
_entity_poly.type
_entity_poly.pdbx_seq_one_letter_code
_entity_poly.pdbx_strand_id
1 'polypeptide(L)'
;MGKNDWTPTYPLDHSMKTEMLGKATFDLSLNRFMEFEMVAIGKRYGKTQNNSRNNSPDSSYIGFLFTLAEGRTSEKIAPAFVDIYNADWIVKP
;
A
#
# COMPACT_ATOMS: atom_id res chain seq x y z
N MET A 1 10.64 8.58 25.55
CA MET A 1 10.42 7.73 24.37
C MET A 1 8.94 7.81 24.04
N GLY A 2 8.61 8.45 22.92
CA GLY A 2 7.27 8.92 22.58
C GLY A 2 6.29 7.78 22.29
N LYS A 3 5.01 8.11 22.29
CA LYS A 3 3.91 7.22 21.91
C LYS A 3 4.24 6.53 20.58
N ASN A 4 3.80 5.28 20.41
CA ASN A 4 3.97 4.57 19.16
C ASN A 4 3.13 5.24 18.06
N ASP A 5 3.74 6.19 17.35
CA ASP A 5 3.12 6.94 16.26
C ASP A 5 2.88 6.09 15.01
N TRP A 6 3.41 4.86 14.95
CA TRP A 6 3.29 3.96 13.81
C TRP A 6 2.01 3.12 13.83
N THR A 7 1.50 2.79 15.02
CA THR A 7 0.24 2.02 15.20
C THR A 7 -0.65 2.71 16.24
N PRO A 8 -1.22 3.89 15.91
CA PRO A 8 -2.06 4.63 16.84
C PRO A 8 -3.31 3.82 17.20
N THR A 9 -3.70 3.83 18.48
CA THR A 9 -4.92 3.18 18.98
C THR A 9 -6.17 4.04 18.80
N TYR A 10 -6.06 5.13 18.05
CA TYR A 10 -7.15 6.06 17.74
C TYR A 10 -7.30 6.18 16.21
N PRO A 11 -8.51 6.50 15.71
CA PRO A 11 -8.74 6.68 14.29
C PRO A 11 -7.88 7.82 13.72
N LEU A 12 -7.27 7.59 12.57
CA LEU A 12 -6.63 8.65 11.79
C LEU A 12 -7.68 9.33 10.91
N ASP A 13 -7.63 10.66 10.81
CA ASP A 13 -8.51 11.45 9.93
C ASP A 13 -8.04 11.44 8.46
N HIS A 14 -7.55 10.29 8.00
CA HIS A 14 -7.02 10.11 6.66
C HIS A 14 -7.78 8.97 5.99
N SER A 15 -8.19 9.17 4.73
CA SER A 15 -8.93 8.16 3.96
C SER A 15 -8.65 8.28 2.47
N MET A 16 -9.14 7.31 1.71
CA MET A 16 -9.08 7.34 0.25
C MET A 16 -10.36 6.77 -0.34
N LYS A 17 -10.79 7.34 -1.47
CA LYS A 17 -11.83 6.79 -2.32
C LYS A 17 -11.28 6.65 -3.73
N THR A 18 -11.30 5.45 -4.28
CA THR A 18 -10.78 5.12 -5.60
C THR A 18 -11.77 4.30 -6.39
N GLU A 19 -11.74 4.48 -7.71
CA GLU A 19 -12.30 3.51 -8.65
C GLU A 19 -11.17 2.64 -9.16
N MET A 20 -11.44 1.34 -9.28
CA MET A 20 -10.47 0.35 -9.72
C MET A 20 -10.93 -0.24 -11.03
N LEU A 21 -10.02 -0.28 -12.00
CA LEU A 21 -10.20 -1.00 -13.25
C LEU A 21 -8.98 -1.89 -13.46
N GLY A 22 -9.22 -3.14 -13.83
CA GLY A 22 -8.14 -4.07 -14.03
C GLY A 22 -8.53 -5.28 -14.85
N LYS A 23 -7.52 -6.04 -15.25
CA LYS A 23 -7.62 -7.31 -15.94
C LYS A 23 -6.62 -8.28 -15.32
N ALA A 24 -7.05 -9.53 -15.17
CA ALA A 24 -6.16 -10.59 -14.72
C ALA A 24 -6.47 -11.91 -15.43
N THR A 25 -5.43 -12.72 -15.61
CA THR A 25 -5.52 -14.10 -16.07
C THR A 25 -4.96 -14.99 -14.96
N PHE A 26 -5.76 -15.95 -14.48
CA PHE A 26 -5.38 -16.90 -13.42
C PHE A 26 -5.29 -18.31 -13.97
N ASP A 27 -4.16 -18.98 -13.69
CA ASP A 27 -3.97 -20.40 -14.00
C ASP A 27 -4.34 -21.25 -12.78
N LEU A 28 -5.40 -22.04 -12.91
CA LEU A 28 -5.89 -22.92 -11.84
C LEU A 28 -4.96 -24.09 -11.54
N SER A 29 -4.19 -24.56 -12.53
CA SER A 29 -3.26 -25.68 -12.37
C SER A 29 -1.99 -25.26 -11.64
N LEU A 30 -1.49 -24.05 -11.94
CA LEU A 30 -0.32 -23.45 -11.31
C LEU A 30 -0.69 -22.67 -10.03
N ASN A 31 -1.99 -22.48 -9.78
CA ASN A 31 -2.56 -21.70 -8.69
C ASN A 31 -1.92 -20.31 -8.55
N ARG A 32 -1.81 -19.59 -9.68
CA ARG A 32 -1.19 -18.25 -9.72
C ARG A 32 -1.74 -17.38 -10.85
N PHE A 33 -1.58 -16.06 -10.71
CA PHE A 33 -1.80 -15.12 -11.82
C PHE A 33 -0.69 -15.25 -12.86
N MET A 34 -1.09 -15.31 -14.14
CA MET A 34 -0.21 -15.29 -15.30
C MET A 34 -0.11 -13.88 -15.88
N GLU A 35 -1.19 -13.11 -15.79
CA GLU A 35 -1.25 -11.69 -16.12
C GLU A 35 -2.03 -11.00 -15.01
N PHE A 36 -1.59 -9.82 -14.58
CA PHE A 36 -2.31 -8.98 -13.63
C PHE A 36 -1.94 -7.53 -13.88
N GLU A 37 -2.94 -6.71 -14.19
CA GLU A 37 -2.80 -5.26 -14.26
C GLU A 37 -4.05 -4.62 -13.65
N MET A 38 -3.86 -3.68 -12.73
CA MET A 38 -4.94 -2.91 -12.13
C MET A 38 -4.50 -1.48 -11.91
N VAL A 39 -5.35 -0.54 -12.30
CA VAL A 39 -5.20 0.88 -11.99
C VAL A 39 -6.26 1.27 -10.96
N ALA A 40 -5.83 1.99 -9.92
CA ALA A 40 -6.73 2.59 -8.94
C ALA A 40 -6.49 4.10 -8.94
N ILE A 41 -7.49 4.89 -9.36
CA ILE A 41 -7.41 6.35 -9.39
C ILE A 41 -8.49 6.91 -8.50
N GLY A 42 -8.16 7.95 -7.74
CA GLY A 42 -9.15 8.60 -6.91
C GLY A 42 -8.61 9.75 -6.12
N LYS A 43 -9.23 10.00 -4.98
CA LYS A 43 -8.93 11.13 -4.11
C LYS A 43 -8.57 10.65 -2.72
N ARG A 44 -7.44 11.12 -2.21
CA ARG A 44 -7.05 10.99 -0.80
C ARG A 44 -7.57 12.17 0.01
N TYR A 45 -7.87 11.93 1.28
CA TYR A 45 -8.25 12.92 2.28
C TYR A 45 -7.35 12.77 3.51
N GLY A 46 -7.09 13.86 4.19
CA GLY A 46 -6.09 13.95 5.24
C GLY A 46 -4.66 14.03 4.68
N LYS A 47 -3.73 14.38 5.57
CA LYS A 47 -2.30 14.45 5.25
C LYS A 47 -1.46 14.14 6.49
N THR A 48 -0.30 13.53 6.26
CA THR A 48 0.73 13.50 7.30
C THR A 48 1.41 14.87 7.37
N GLN A 49 1.81 15.28 8.56
CA GLN A 49 2.50 16.56 8.78
C GLN A 49 4.03 16.43 8.61
N ASN A 50 4.54 15.19 8.53
CA ASN A 50 5.97 14.88 8.51
C ASN A 50 6.59 15.10 7.12
N ASN A 51 7.91 15.36 7.09
CA ASN A 51 8.70 15.52 5.87
C ASN A 51 8.13 16.59 4.91
N SER A 52 7.81 17.77 5.44
CA SER A 52 7.28 18.93 4.70
C SER A 52 5.89 18.72 4.05
N ARG A 53 5.22 17.59 4.31
CA ARG A 53 3.87 17.33 3.78
C ARG A 53 2.77 18.19 4.42
N ASN A 54 3.07 18.90 5.51
CA ASN A 54 2.26 20.02 6.01
C ASN A 54 1.82 20.97 4.87
N ASN A 55 2.75 21.34 3.99
CA ASN A 55 2.50 22.32 2.92
C ASN A 55 1.62 21.77 1.78
N SER A 56 1.23 20.50 1.84
CA SER A 56 0.34 19.90 0.84
C SER A 56 -1.13 20.17 1.20
N PRO A 57 -2.02 20.23 0.19
CA PRO A 57 -3.45 20.23 0.42
C PRO A 57 -3.90 18.98 1.21
N ASP A 58 -4.90 19.19 2.06
CA ASP A 58 -5.52 18.14 2.88
C ASP A 58 -6.25 17.10 2.03
N SER A 59 -6.50 17.37 0.75
CA SER A 59 -6.96 16.37 -0.21
C SER A 59 -6.26 16.53 -1.56
N SER A 60 -6.04 15.42 -2.27
CA SER A 60 -5.39 15.43 -3.58
C SER A 60 -5.76 14.19 -4.37
N TYR A 61 -5.55 14.23 -5.68
CA TYR A 61 -5.66 13.05 -6.52
C TYR A 61 -4.48 12.11 -6.28
N ILE A 62 -4.75 10.81 -6.33
CA ILE A 62 -3.76 9.76 -6.15
C ILE A 62 -4.06 8.62 -7.13
N GLY A 63 -3.00 7.98 -7.61
CA GLY A 63 -3.07 6.86 -8.52
C GLY A 63 -2.13 5.75 -8.08
N PHE A 64 -2.55 4.51 -8.27
CA PHE A 64 -1.75 3.31 -8.07
C PHE A 64 -1.82 2.46 -9.33
N LEU A 65 -0.67 1.95 -9.75
CA LEU A 65 -0.56 0.91 -10.77
C LEU A 65 -0.06 -0.34 -10.08
N PHE A 66 -0.82 -1.42 -10.21
CA PHE A 66 -0.45 -2.75 -9.74
C PHE A 66 -0.20 -3.63 -10.94
N THR A 67 1.00 -4.20 -11.01
CA THR A 67 1.39 -5.19 -12.00
C THR A 67 1.90 -6.45 -11.30
N LEU A 68 1.84 -7.58 -11.99
CA LEU A 68 2.48 -8.79 -11.50
C LEU A 68 3.98 -8.55 -11.31
N ALA A 69 4.53 -8.94 -10.17
CA ALA A 69 5.96 -8.91 -9.97
C ALA A 69 6.62 -10.03 -10.80
N GLU A 70 7.45 -9.65 -11.77
CA GLU A 70 8.39 -10.54 -12.43
C GLU A 70 9.43 -11.01 -11.40
N GLY A 71 10.02 -12.19 -11.60
CA GLY A 71 10.91 -12.84 -10.62
C GLY A 71 12.19 -12.07 -10.23
N ARG A 72 12.34 -10.81 -10.66
CA ARG A 72 13.46 -9.91 -10.43
C ARG A 72 13.51 -9.48 -8.96
N THR A 73 14.72 -9.46 -8.40
CA THR A 73 14.95 -9.08 -7.00
C THR A 73 14.53 -7.63 -6.71
N SER A 74 14.61 -6.73 -7.69
CA SER A 74 14.20 -5.32 -7.58
C SER A 74 12.70 -5.13 -7.32
N GLU A 75 11.88 -6.13 -7.67
CA GLU A 75 10.43 -6.09 -7.49
C GLU A 75 10.00 -6.73 -6.16
N LYS A 76 10.94 -7.40 -5.48
CA LYS A 76 10.78 -7.96 -4.14
C LYS A 76 11.35 -6.98 -3.13
N ILE A 77 10.67 -5.86 -2.95
CA ILE A 77 11.07 -4.85 -1.97
C ILE A 77 10.73 -5.39 -0.58
N ALA A 78 11.75 -5.73 0.21
CA ALA A 78 11.56 -6.04 1.62
C ALA A 78 11.00 -4.81 2.34
N PRO A 79 9.88 -4.92 3.07
CA PRO A 79 9.31 -3.79 3.79
C PRO A 79 10.33 -3.29 4.83
N ALA A 80 10.61 -1.99 4.81
CA ALA A 80 11.68 -1.38 5.60
C ALA A 80 11.49 -1.50 7.12
N PHE A 81 10.32 -1.93 7.59
CA PHE A 81 10.00 -2.14 9.01
C PHE A 81 8.94 -3.24 9.16
N VAL A 82 9.23 -4.43 8.63
CA VAL A 82 8.28 -5.57 8.62
C VAL A 82 7.66 -5.83 10.00
N ASP A 83 8.45 -5.65 11.07
CA ASP A 83 8.06 -5.88 12.47
C ASP A 83 6.99 -4.89 12.98
N ILE A 84 6.87 -3.72 12.35
CA ILE A 84 5.91 -2.67 12.75
C ILE A 84 4.51 -2.95 12.20
N TYR A 85 4.39 -3.77 11.14
CA TYR A 85 3.09 -4.11 10.55
C TYR A 85 2.25 -5.06 11.42
N ASN A 86 2.83 -5.56 12.52
CA ASN A 86 2.19 -6.43 13.52
C ASN A 86 1.28 -7.50 12.89
N ALA A 87 1.73 -8.08 11.78
CA ALA A 87 0.95 -9.01 11.00
C ALA A 87 1.30 -10.43 11.46
N ASP A 88 0.30 -11.16 11.96
CA ASP A 88 0.47 -12.48 12.58
C ASP A 88 1.04 -13.54 11.62
N TRP A 89 1.00 -13.28 10.32
CA TRP A 89 1.51 -14.14 9.25
C TRP A 89 3.01 -13.93 8.95
N ILE A 90 3.68 -12.98 9.61
CA ILE A 90 5.11 -12.74 9.45
C ILE A 90 5.87 -13.60 10.46
N VAL A 91 6.60 -14.60 9.95
CA VAL A 91 7.50 -15.43 10.76
C VAL A 91 8.71 -14.58 11.18
N LYS A 92 8.83 -14.32 12.48
CA LYS A 92 9.98 -13.62 13.07
C LYS A 92 11.16 -14.61 13.21
N PRO A 93 12.42 -14.17 12.97
CA PRO A 93 13.60 -15.00 13.21
C PRO A 93 13.77 -15.36 14.69
#